data_AF-A0A7Y2SRZ5-F1
#
_entry.id   AF-A0A7Y2SRZ5-F1
#
_cell.length_a   1.000
_cell.length_b   1.000
_cell.length_c   1.000
_cell.angle_alpha   90.00
_cell.angle_beta   90.00
_cell.angle_gamma   90.00
#
_symmetry.space_group_name_H-M   'P 1'
#
loop_
_entity.id
_entity.type
_entity.pdbx_description
1 polymer ?
#
loop_
_entity_poly.entity_id
_entity_poly.type
_entity_poly.pdbx_seq_one_letter_code
_entity_poly.pdbx_strand_id
1 'polypeptide(L)'
;MSRDTTYRSLGAPAPASCLAWNMYGPGVEQIGRAGAPEQVSVDEPGPGQLLVRVDAVGMCFSDVKLIQQGGKHPKLYNRDLANDPTRLGHEVSMTIVRVGEQLRGQFAPGQRFAIQPDIYVGGRSTAYGYTIPGGLIQYHLVGPEVLAADDGAYVLPVDDRMGYAETALTEPWACVEAAYTQRRRLEPSPGGTMWIVGRPGDMAEYSFSAGLDAPATIVLTDAPPSMAGLAATTGASVVVRDGVGPDGYAALRDELTGGRGFDDIVLLDPRSAEAVGAAARVATHRGTVAMVGKTPLDGPAQIDLGRIHYDYIAYLGTSGPDVAAAYGAARNRCELRPGGLAVFVGAGGPMGQMHVQRAIELPHGPATIIATDLSDARLEAIARRFTPLAEANDRRLLLINPARDGAGSLEALVSQESDGAGADDVVVSVPAAGLMADSARLLGPDGMLVLFAGVPNGTMAPLDLSNVYMHNAQFTGTSGSALADQAHVIAKTVAGELSPNRSVAAVGGIEAAREGVAAMMEGRYPGKVVIFPQLSGLPLQSVEDLAASHPAIAAALGPDGSWSAEAERALIEEFWRP
;
A
#
# COMPACT_ATOMS: atom_id res chain seq x y z
N MET A 1 -12.58 38.17 15.15
CA MET A 1 -12.34 37.11 14.16
C MET A 1 -12.18 35.83 14.96
N SER A 2 -12.81 34.71 14.57
CA SER A 2 -12.65 33.45 15.31
C SER A 2 -11.20 32.96 15.19
N ARG A 3 -10.76 32.08 16.10
CA ARG A 3 -9.44 31.45 16.00
C ARG A 3 -9.33 30.65 14.70
N ASP A 4 -10.36 29.88 14.33
CA ASP A 4 -10.39 29.17 13.04
C ASP A 4 -10.23 30.11 11.83
N THR A 5 -10.95 31.23 11.80
CA THR A 5 -10.85 32.19 10.68
C THR A 5 -9.43 32.76 10.60
N THR A 6 -8.81 33.08 11.74
CA THR A 6 -7.44 33.60 11.81
C THR A 6 -6.43 32.54 11.39
N TYR A 7 -6.64 31.28 11.78
CA TYR A 7 -5.83 30.13 11.39
C TYR A 7 -5.83 29.93 9.87
N ARG A 8 -7.01 29.89 9.25
CA ARG A 8 -7.17 29.63 7.81
C ARG A 8 -6.68 30.78 6.95
N SER A 9 -6.93 32.03 7.36
CA SER A 9 -6.54 33.22 6.61
C SER A 9 -5.04 33.55 6.66
N LEU A 10 -4.25 32.81 7.45
CA LEU A 10 -2.86 33.15 7.77
C LEU A 10 -2.73 34.55 8.39
N GLY A 11 -3.75 34.99 9.13
CA GLY A 11 -3.79 36.30 9.77
C GLY A 11 -2.82 36.43 10.96
N ALA A 12 -2.30 35.30 11.47
CA ALA A 12 -1.25 35.26 12.48
C ALA A 12 0.13 35.13 11.81
N PRO A 13 1.15 35.90 12.24
CA PRO A 13 2.50 35.77 11.72
C PRO A 13 3.10 34.41 12.12
N ALA A 14 3.95 33.85 11.26
CA ALA A 14 4.76 32.69 11.65
C ALA A 14 5.66 33.06 12.85
N PRO A 15 5.75 32.20 13.88
CA PRO A 15 6.60 32.45 15.03
C PRO A 15 8.09 32.35 14.66
N ALA A 16 8.99 32.87 15.49
CA ALA A 16 10.44 32.74 15.27
C ALA A 16 10.96 31.31 15.53
N SER A 17 10.23 30.52 16.31
CA SER A 17 10.55 29.13 16.63
C SER A 17 9.28 28.30 16.78
N CYS A 18 9.41 26.98 16.61
CA CYS A 18 8.30 26.04 16.70
C CYS A 18 8.74 24.69 17.26
N LEU A 19 7.81 23.76 17.46
CA LEU A 19 8.06 22.43 18.00
C LEU A 19 8.21 21.37 16.89
N ALA A 20 9.13 20.43 17.09
CA ALA A 20 9.38 19.29 16.22
C ALA A 20 9.74 18.00 16.99
N TRP A 21 9.41 16.84 16.43
CA TRP A 21 9.83 15.53 16.94
C TRP A 21 10.84 14.87 16.01
N ASN A 22 12.13 15.18 16.19
CA ASN A 22 13.19 14.49 15.45
C ASN A 22 13.47 13.10 16.04
N MET A 23 13.92 12.17 15.22
CA MET A 23 14.26 10.80 15.58
C MET A 23 15.76 10.59 15.43
N TYR A 24 16.43 10.25 16.54
CA TYR A 24 17.89 10.18 16.65
C TYR A 24 18.47 8.76 16.57
N GLY A 25 17.62 7.75 16.49
CA GLY A 25 18.05 6.35 16.52
C GLY A 25 16.87 5.39 16.56
N PRO A 26 17.12 4.08 16.64
CA PRO A 26 16.06 3.09 16.72
C PRO A 26 15.33 3.13 18.07
N GLY A 27 14.02 2.93 18.07
CA GLY A 27 13.16 2.89 19.24
C GLY A 27 12.33 4.16 19.45
N VAL A 28 11.14 4.01 20.04
CA VAL A 28 10.21 5.13 20.32
C VAL A 28 10.80 6.12 21.33
N GLU A 29 11.70 5.65 22.20
CA GLU A 29 12.49 6.44 23.14
C GLU A 29 13.49 7.39 22.49
N GLN A 30 13.86 7.16 21.22
CA GLN A 30 14.76 8.02 20.46
C GLN A 30 14.02 9.10 19.65
N ILE A 31 12.70 9.20 19.80
CA ILE A 31 11.87 10.25 19.20
C ILE A 31 11.77 11.40 20.19
N GLY A 32 12.29 12.57 19.79
CA GLY A 32 12.47 13.75 20.62
C GLY A 32 13.68 13.66 21.55
N ARG A 33 13.91 14.71 22.32
CA ARG A 33 14.94 14.73 23.37
C ARG A 33 14.29 14.69 24.73
N ALA A 34 14.81 13.81 25.59
CA ALA A 34 14.24 13.57 26.93
C ALA A 34 12.72 13.27 26.91
N GLY A 35 12.23 12.65 25.81
CA GLY A 35 10.82 12.31 25.64
C GLY A 35 9.89 13.50 25.40
N ALA A 36 10.42 14.65 24.97
CA ALA A 36 9.68 15.87 24.64
C ALA A 36 9.98 16.35 23.21
N PRO A 37 9.06 17.13 22.59
CA PRO A 37 9.37 17.81 21.34
C PRO A 37 10.46 18.87 21.55
N GLU A 38 11.22 19.13 20.50
CA GLU A 38 12.31 20.09 20.49
C GLU A 38 11.86 21.43 19.93
N GLN A 39 12.38 22.53 20.47
CA GLN A 39 12.22 23.85 19.88
C GLN A 39 13.24 24.05 18.75
N VAL A 40 12.75 24.38 17.55
CA VAL A 40 13.55 24.62 16.34
C VAL A 40 13.21 25.99 15.74
N SER A 41 14.10 26.57 14.93
CA SER A 41 13.84 27.83 14.23
C SER A 41 12.77 27.66 13.16
N VAL A 42 12.01 28.72 12.91
CA VAL A 42 11.20 28.87 11.70
C VAL A 42 11.92 29.83 10.77
N ASP A 43 12.65 29.27 9.82
CA ASP A 43 13.48 30.04 8.91
C ASP A 43 12.69 30.58 7.70
N GLU A 44 13.16 31.66 7.10
CA GLU A 44 12.61 32.16 5.83
C GLU A 44 12.92 31.18 4.69
N PRO A 45 11.99 30.99 3.73
CA PRO A 45 12.27 30.12 2.60
C PRO A 45 13.32 30.72 1.68
N GLY A 46 14.28 29.90 1.25
CA GLY A 46 15.16 30.24 0.14
C GLY A 46 14.39 30.40 -1.19
N PRO A 47 15.06 30.84 -2.28
CA PRO A 47 14.38 31.15 -3.54
C PRO A 47 13.56 30.00 -4.14
N GLY A 48 14.01 28.76 -3.98
CA GLY A 48 13.35 27.54 -4.46
C GLY A 48 12.62 26.73 -3.38
N GLN A 49 12.26 27.35 -2.26
CA GLN A 49 11.58 26.69 -1.14
C GLN A 49 10.22 27.31 -0.82
N LEU A 50 9.36 26.51 -0.20
CA LEU A 50 8.12 26.94 0.43
C LEU A 50 8.27 26.86 1.94
N LEU A 51 7.82 27.89 2.66
CA LEU A 51 7.54 27.74 4.09
C LEU A 51 6.10 27.30 4.24
N VAL A 52 5.89 26.11 4.80
CA VAL A 52 4.55 25.55 5.03
C VAL A 52 4.27 25.40 6.52
N ARG A 53 3.02 25.60 6.90
CA ARG A 53 2.48 25.19 8.19
C ARG A 53 1.95 23.77 8.04
N VAL A 54 2.36 22.85 8.90
CA VAL A 54 1.82 21.50 8.92
C VAL A 54 0.55 21.48 9.76
N ASP A 55 -0.56 21.12 9.16
CA ASP A 55 -1.88 21.23 9.78
C ASP A 55 -2.31 19.92 10.46
N ALA A 56 -2.09 18.77 9.80
CA ALA A 56 -2.35 17.45 10.37
C ALA A 56 -1.36 16.40 9.84
N VAL A 57 -1.12 15.37 10.65
CA VAL A 57 -0.25 14.23 10.35
C VAL A 57 -0.93 12.93 10.77
N GLY A 58 -1.17 12.02 9.84
CA GLY A 58 -1.61 10.66 10.13
C GLY A 58 -0.45 9.76 10.57
N MET A 59 -0.67 8.93 11.59
CA MET A 59 0.33 7.95 12.04
C MET A 59 0.20 6.66 11.21
N CYS A 60 1.30 6.18 10.66
CA CYS A 60 1.31 5.00 9.78
C CYS A 60 2.15 3.86 10.32
N PHE A 61 1.70 2.62 10.10
CA PHE A 61 2.43 1.43 10.51
C PHE A 61 3.73 1.21 9.71
N SER A 62 3.87 1.84 8.53
CA SER A 62 5.12 1.79 7.78
C SER A 62 6.29 2.42 8.57
N ASP A 63 6.03 3.42 9.41
CA ASP A 63 7.02 4.05 10.29
C ASP A 63 7.62 3.06 11.30
N VAL A 64 6.93 1.97 11.63
CA VAL A 64 7.41 0.97 12.59
C VAL A 64 8.73 0.34 12.14
N LYS A 65 8.88 0.07 10.83
CA LYS A 65 10.14 -0.47 10.30
C LYS A 65 11.28 0.52 10.47
N LEU A 66 11.01 1.81 10.22
CA LEU A 66 11.97 2.89 10.40
C LEU A 66 12.35 3.03 11.87
N ILE A 67 11.37 3.05 12.77
CA ILE A 67 11.55 3.12 14.23
C ILE A 67 12.39 1.95 14.74
N GLN A 68 12.11 0.73 14.30
CA GLN A 68 12.85 -0.45 14.78
C GLN A 68 14.28 -0.53 14.23
N GLN A 69 14.50 -0.15 12.97
CA GLN A 69 15.80 -0.34 12.30
C GLN A 69 16.72 0.88 12.43
N GLY A 70 16.17 2.08 12.62
CA GLY A 70 16.93 3.33 12.65
C GLY A 70 17.81 3.48 11.39
N GLY A 71 19.07 3.89 11.57
CA GLY A 71 20.03 4.05 10.47
C GLY A 71 20.38 2.78 9.69
N LYS A 72 19.91 1.59 10.12
CA LYS A 72 20.03 0.34 9.35
C LYS A 72 18.93 0.17 8.29
N HIS A 73 17.90 1.02 8.32
CA HIS A 73 16.80 0.95 7.36
C HIS A 73 17.31 1.18 5.93
N PRO A 74 16.93 0.37 4.92
CA PRO A 74 17.47 0.48 3.55
C PRO A 74 17.29 1.86 2.89
N LYS A 75 16.20 2.58 3.24
CA LYS A 75 15.98 3.95 2.77
C LYS A 75 16.89 4.98 3.47
N LEU A 76 17.38 4.75 4.69
CA LEU A 76 18.27 5.68 5.42
C LEU A 76 19.76 5.39 5.15
N TYR A 77 20.12 5.25 3.88
CA TYR A 77 21.48 4.95 3.46
C TYR A 77 22.48 6.01 3.97
N ASN A 78 23.59 5.56 4.55
CA ASN A 78 24.72 6.40 4.98
C ASN A 78 24.36 7.58 5.90
N ARG A 79 23.28 7.48 6.67
CA ARG A 79 22.84 8.52 7.59
C ARG A 79 23.11 8.12 9.04
N ASP A 80 23.89 8.94 9.74
CA ASP A 80 24.06 8.82 11.18
C ASP A 80 22.97 9.63 11.89
N LEU A 81 21.91 8.96 12.33
CA LEU A 81 20.76 9.62 12.97
C LEU A 81 21.12 10.37 14.26
N ALA A 82 22.22 10.05 14.92
CA ALA A 82 22.62 10.77 16.13
C ALA A 82 23.06 12.22 15.82
N ASN A 83 23.64 12.44 14.64
CA ASN A 83 24.20 13.72 14.20
C ASN A 83 23.34 14.40 13.11
N ASP A 84 22.67 13.62 12.28
CA ASP A 84 21.75 14.05 11.24
C ASP A 84 20.41 13.31 11.41
N PRO A 85 19.58 13.71 12.38
CA PRO A 85 18.35 13.02 12.70
C PRO A 85 17.33 13.17 11.56
N THR A 86 16.44 12.19 11.46
CA THR A 86 15.26 12.31 10.61
C THR A 86 14.04 12.77 11.41
N ARG A 87 12.87 12.86 10.78
CA ARG A 87 11.59 13.19 11.39
C ARG A 87 10.50 12.37 10.71
N LEU A 88 9.64 11.74 11.51
CA LEU A 88 8.52 10.93 11.02
C LEU A 88 7.35 11.80 10.53
N GLY A 89 6.34 11.13 9.97
CA GLY A 89 5.08 11.75 9.52
C GLY A 89 5.08 11.97 8.01
N HIS A 90 4.55 11.00 7.27
CA HIS A 90 4.48 11.02 5.81
C HIS A 90 3.06 11.18 5.26
N GLU A 91 2.05 11.00 6.10
CA GLU A 91 0.65 11.28 5.80
C GLU A 91 0.33 12.70 6.27
N VAL A 92 0.42 13.71 5.41
CA VAL A 92 0.45 15.11 5.87
C VAL A 92 -0.48 16.02 5.07
N SER A 93 -1.09 16.98 5.76
CA SER A 93 -1.70 18.16 5.17
C SER A 93 -0.94 19.41 5.58
N MET A 94 -0.77 20.31 4.61
CA MET A 94 0.03 21.52 4.80
C MET A 94 -0.58 22.74 4.11
N THR A 95 -0.35 23.91 4.68
CA THR A 95 -0.75 25.21 4.14
C THR A 95 0.50 26.05 3.85
N ILE A 96 0.64 26.59 2.64
CA ILE A 96 1.76 27.48 2.29
C ILE A 96 1.62 28.79 3.05
N VAL A 97 2.64 29.15 3.82
CA VAL A 97 2.72 30.43 4.54
C VAL A 97 3.50 31.46 3.75
N ARG A 98 4.64 31.06 3.15
CA ARG A 98 5.48 31.94 2.32
C ARG A 98 6.08 31.17 1.15
N VAL A 99 6.33 31.88 0.06
CA VAL A 99 6.82 31.33 -1.21
C VAL A 99 8.14 32.01 -1.59
N GLY A 100 9.18 31.18 -1.79
CA GLY A 100 10.45 31.60 -2.34
C GLY A 100 10.31 32.26 -3.71
N GLU A 101 11.20 33.19 -4.03
CA GLU A 101 11.09 34.04 -5.22
C GLU A 101 10.89 33.27 -6.54
N GLN A 102 11.57 32.13 -6.72
CA GLN A 102 11.52 31.33 -7.94
C GLN A 102 10.22 30.53 -8.09
N LEU A 103 9.45 30.37 -7.01
CA LEU A 103 8.25 29.55 -6.96
C LEU A 103 6.95 30.36 -7.08
N ARG A 104 7.00 31.69 -7.05
CA ARG A 104 5.82 32.59 -7.03
C ARG A 104 4.92 32.50 -8.28
N GLY A 105 5.43 31.96 -9.39
CA GLY A 105 4.62 31.71 -10.59
C GLY A 105 3.77 30.44 -10.53
N GLN A 106 4.05 29.55 -9.57
CA GLN A 106 3.41 28.24 -9.42
C GLN A 106 2.65 28.12 -8.09
N PHE A 107 3.15 28.78 -7.05
CA PHE A 107 2.62 28.68 -5.70
C PHE A 107 2.29 30.04 -5.11
N ALA A 108 1.31 30.06 -4.21
CA ALA A 108 0.84 31.25 -3.49
C ALA A 108 0.57 30.92 -2.01
N PRO A 109 0.81 31.88 -1.08
CA PRO A 109 0.36 31.74 0.31
C PRO A 109 -1.14 31.43 0.42
N GLY A 110 -1.50 30.57 1.38
CA GLY A 110 -2.86 30.10 1.62
C GLY A 110 -3.24 28.84 0.85
N GLN A 111 -2.49 28.46 -0.19
CA GLN A 111 -2.73 27.17 -0.87
C GLN A 111 -2.46 26.00 0.06
N ARG A 112 -3.28 24.95 -0.04
CA ARG A 112 -3.22 23.74 0.76
C ARG A 112 -2.86 22.54 -0.09
N PHE A 113 -2.09 21.61 0.49
CA PHE A 113 -1.63 20.42 -0.22
C PHE A 113 -1.63 19.19 0.67
N ALA A 114 -1.86 18.04 0.04
CA ALA A 114 -1.37 16.75 0.52
C ALA A 114 0.04 16.48 -0.06
N ILE A 115 0.80 15.57 0.56
CA ILE A 115 2.06 15.05 0.01
C ILE A 115 1.88 13.63 -0.49
N GLN A 116 2.52 13.30 -1.62
CA GLN A 116 2.78 11.93 -2.03
C GLN A 116 4.19 11.55 -1.53
N PRO A 117 4.32 10.73 -0.47
CA PRO A 117 5.60 10.51 0.18
C PRO A 117 6.59 9.61 -0.54
N ASP A 118 6.18 8.72 -1.46
CA ASP A 118 7.16 7.92 -2.23
C ASP A 118 7.68 8.73 -3.42
N ILE A 119 8.86 9.32 -3.23
CA ILE A 119 9.45 10.32 -4.14
C ILE A 119 10.64 9.70 -4.87
N TYR A 120 10.81 10.01 -6.15
CA TYR A 120 11.98 9.59 -6.94
C TYR A 120 12.79 10.81 -7.37
N VAL A 121 14.11 10.75 -7.14
CA VAL A 121 15.04 11.81 -7.57
C VAL A 121 16.21 11.17 -8.29
N GLY A 122 16.35 11.45 -9.59
CA GLY A 122 17.38 10.88 -10.45
C GLY A 122 17.28 9.35 -10.57
N GLY A 123 16.06 8.81 -10.60
CA GLY A 123 15.78 7.38 -10.64
C GLY A 123 15.98 6.65 -9.32
N ARG A 124 16.29 7.37 -8.23
CA ARG A 124 16.49 6.80 -6.90
C ARG A 124 15.30 7.07 -5.99
N SER A 125 14.76 6.02 -5.39
CA SER A 125 13.71 6.14 -4.37
C SER A 125 14.22 6.88 -3.11
N THR A 126 13.45 7.86 -2.67
CA THR A 126 13.53 8.62 -1.43
C THR A 126 12.12 8.71 -0.82
N ALA A 127 11.95 9.25 0.38
CA ALA A 127 10.60 9.49 0.90
C ALA A 127 10.53 10.63 1.92
N TYR A 128 9.42 11.37 1.87
CA TYR A 128 9.03 12.31 2.92
C TYR A 128 8.66 11.54 4.20
N GLY A 129 9.14 12.00 5.36
CA GLY A 129 9.05 11.24 6.62
C GLY A 129 10.13 10.17 6.82
N TYR A 130 11.07 10.02 5.87
CA TYR A 130 12.16 9.04 5.91
C TYR A 130 13.50 9.73 5.67
N THR A 131 13.92 9.84 4.41
CA THR A 131 15.16 10.51 4.01
C THR A 131 14.97 12.02 3.99
N ILE A 132 13.84 12.46 3.44
CA ILE A 132 13.37 13.83 3.57
C ILE A 132 12.62 13.90 4.92
N PRO A 133 12.96 14.82 5.83
CA PRO A 133 12.26 14.96 7.11
C PRO A 133 10.74 15.08 6.92
N GLY A 134 9.96 14.57 7.88
CA GLY A 134 8.50 14.48 7.80
C GLY A 134 7.73 15.63 8.45
N GLY A 135 6.44 15.39 8.62
CA GLY A 135 5.42 16.33 9.08
C GLY A 135 5.28 16.48 10.59
N LEU A 136 5.98 15.72 11.44
CA LEU A 136 5.94 15.91 12.90
C LEU A 136 6.71 17.17 13.38
N ILE A 137 6.36 18.31 12.81
CA ILE A 137 6.85 19.66 13.06
C ILE A 137 5.71 20.64 12.80
N GLN A 138 5.74 21.83 13.40
CA GLN A 138 4.74 22.86 13.13
C GLN A 138 4.97 23.61 11.80
N TYR A 139 6.20 23.96 11.46
CA TYR A 139 6.54 24.67 10.22
C TYR A 139 7.71 23.99 9.52
N HIS A 140 7.61 23.82 8.20
CA HIS A 140 8.60 23.10 7.40
C HIS A 140 9.00 23.92 6.17
N LEU A 141 10.30 23.98 5.87
CA LEU A 141 10.80 24.35 4.55
C LEU A 141 10.75 23.16 3.58
N VAL A 142 9.87 23.23 2.59
CA VAL A 142 9.77 22.21 1.52
C VAL A 142 10.53 22.71 0.30
N GLY A 143 11.54 21.95 -0.14
CA GLY A 143 12.45 22.35 -1.22
C GLY A 143 12.35 21.52 -2.50
N PRO A 144 13.35 21.66 -3.40
CA PRO A 144 13.41 20.95 -4.68
C PRO A 144 13.35 19.42 -4.56
N GLU A 145 13.77 18.86 -3.43
CA GLU A 145 13.67 17.43 -3.13
C GLU A 145 12.24 16.89 -3.10
N VAL A 146 11.24 17.77 -2.97
CA VAL A 146 9.81 17.43 -3.11
C VAL A 146 9.18 18.12 -4.33
N LEU A 147 9.61 19.35 -4.64
CA LEU A 147 8.94 20.22 -5.62
C LEU A 147 9.44 20.06 -7.06
N ALA A 148 10.61 19.46 -7.26
CA ALA A 148 11.27 19.31 -8.55
C ALA A 148 11.95 17.93 -8.68
N ALA A 149 11.21 16.90 -8.29
CA ALA A 149 11.61 15.49 -8.38
C ALA A 149 11.21 14.90 -9.75
N ASP A 150 11.42 13.59 -9.95
CA ASP A 150 11.35 12.98 -11.29
C ASP A 150 9.97 13.13 -11.96
N ASP A 151 8.88 13.02 -11.20
CA ASP A 151 7.50 13.26 -11.68
C ASP A 151 7.01 14.70 -11.45
N GLY A 152 7.93 15.64 -11.21
CA GLY A 152 7.62 17.04 -10.90
C GLY A 152 7.42 17.28 -9.40
N ALA A 153 6.34 17.95 -9.04
CA ALA A 153 6.04 18.29 -7.66
C ALA A 153 5.22 17.18 -6.98
N TYR A 154 5.74 16.63 -5.88
CA TYR A 154 5.06 15.58 -5.10
C TYR A 154 4.07 16.14 -4.06
N VAL A 155 3.51 17.31 -4.36
CA VAL A 155 2.44 17.96 -3.59
C VAL A 155 1.19 18.03 -4.44
N LEU A 156 0.05 17.62 -3.88
CA LEU A 156 -1.24 17.65 -4.56
C LEU A 156 -2.12 18.75 -3.97
N PRO A 157 -2.57 19.74 -4.77
CA PRO A 157 -3.40 20.81 -4.27
C PRO A 157 -4.75 20.26 -3.80
N VAL A 158 -5.22 20.78 -2.68
CA VAL A 158 -6.58 20.56 -2.18
C VAL A 158 -7.24 21.90 -1.92
N ASP A 159 -8.56 21.97 -2.09
CA ASP A 159 -9.31 23.19 -1.79
C ASP A 159 -9.89 23.17 -0.37
N ASP A 160 -10.50 24.29 0.01
CA ASP A 160 -11.00 24.53 1.36
C ASP A 160 -12.19 23.66 1.78
N ARG A 161 -12.78 22.87 0.86
CA ARG A 161 -13.83 21.91 1.18
C ARG A 161 -13.30 20.74 2.00
N MET A 162 -12.03 20.38 1.85
CA MET A 162 -11.43 19.24 2.57
C MET A 162 -10.91 19.66 3.96
N GLY A 163 -11.09 18.79 4.95
CA GLY A 163 -10.47 18.93 6.28
C GLY A 163 -8.94 18.68 6.26
N TYR A 164 -8.21 19.09 7.28
CA TYR A 164 -6.78 18.83 7.41
C TYR A 164 -6.49 17.35 7.69
N ALA A 165 -7.22 16.72 8.61
CA ALA A 165 -7.13 15.28 8.85
C ALA A 165 -7.51 14.49 7.60
N GLU A 166 -8.62 14.86 6.96
CA GLU A 166 -9.09 14.27 5.71
C GLU A 166 -8.03 14.32 4.60
N THR A 167 -7.38 15.48 4.44
CA THR A 167 -6.30 15.69 3.47
C THR A 167 -5.09 14.82 3.79
N ALA A 168 -4.65 14.77 5.05
CA ALA A 168 -3.52 13.95 5.48
C ALA A 168 -3.77 12.46 5.20
N LEU A 169 -5.02 12.02 5.36
CA LEU A 169 -5.43 10.63 5.14
C LEU A 169 -5.69 10.28 3.67
N THR A 170 -5.51 11.21 2.73
CA THR A 170 -5.57 10.87 1.29
C THR A 170 -4.46 9.91 0.87
N GLU A 171 -3.29 9.97 1.51
CA GLU A 171 -2.15 9.09 1.23
C GLU A 171 -2.42 7.61 1.59
N PRO A 172 -2.87 7.25 2.80
CA PRO A 172 -3.14 5.85 3.11
C PRO A 172 -4.30 5.31 2.27
N TRP A 173 -5.29 6.16 1.96
CA TRP A 173 -6.34 5.80 1.00
C TRP A 173 -5.81 5.60 -0.42
N ALA A 174 -4.81 6.36 -0.84
CA ALA A 174 -4.15 6.17 -2.12
C ALA A 174 -3.48 4.80 -2.18
N CYS A 175 -2.85 4.36 -1.09
CA CYS A 175 -2.32 3.00 -0.96
C CYS A 175 -3.43 1.92 -1.04
N VAL A 176 -4.61 2.18 -0.48
CA VAL A 176 -5.75 1.25 -0.58
C VAL A 176 -6.27 1.17 -2.02
N GLU A 177 -6.52 2.29 -2.71
CA GLU A 177 -6.96 2.29 -4.12
C GLU A 177 -5.89 1.70 -5.06
N ALA A 178 -4.63 1.98 -4.76
CA ALA A 178 -3.47 1.41 -5.43
C ALA A 178 -3.48 -0.12 -5.43
N ALA A 179 -3.97 -0.77 -4.36
CA ALA A 179 -4.04 -2.23 -4.29
C ALA A 179 -4.99 -2.84 -5.34
N TYR A 180 -5.88 -2.02 -5.91
CA TYR A 180 -6.87 -2.43 -6.89
C TYR A 180 -6.62 -1.91 -8.31
N THR A 181 -5.45 -1.32 -8.53
CA THR A 181 -5.05 -0.74 -9.82
C THR A 181 -4.19 -1.71 -10.62
N GLN A 182 -4.34 -1.70 -11.94
CA GLN A 182 -3.51 -2.54 -12.82
C GLN A 182 -2.05 -2.06 -12.81
N ARG A 183 -1.19 -2.77 -12.07
CA ARG A 183 0.26 -2.51 -12.04
C ARG A 183 1.10 -3.60 -12.66
N ARG A 184 0.55 -4.79 -12.89
CA ARG A 184 1.28 -5.91 -13.49
C ARG A 184 1.30 -5.74 -15.00
N ARG A 185 2.38 -6.17 -15.64
CA ARG A 185 2.49 -6.08 -17.11
C ARG A 185 1.44 -6.98 -17.76
N LEU A 186 0.79 -6.44 -18.78
CA LEU A 186 -0.25 -7.14 -19.53
C LEU A 186 0.29 -7.89 -20.75
N GLU A 187 1.54 -7.67 -21.11
CA GLU A 187 2.20 -8.21 -22.29
C GLU A 187 3.64 -8.60 -21.94
N PRO A 188 4.27 -9.50 -22.73
CA PRO A 188 5.70 -9.77 -22.61
C PRO A 188 6.55 -8.51 -22.70
N SER A 189 7.69 -8.49 -22.00
CA SER A 189 8.53 -7.29 -21.85
C SER A 189 9.26 -6.93 -23.16
N PRO A 190 9.00 -5.74 -23.73
CA PRO A 190 9.73 -5.26 -24.91
C PRO A 190 11.23 -5.10 -24.61
N GLY A 191 12.08 -5.71 -25.44
CA GLY A 191 13.53 -5.72 -25.28
C GLY A 191 14.05 -6.55 -24.09
N GLY A 192 13.17 -7.26 -23.38
CA GLY A 192 13.52 -8.08 -22.22
C GLY A 192 14.15 -9.43 -22.58
N THR A 193 14.47 -10.20 -21.53
CA THR A 193 14.88 -11.61 -21.65
C THR A 193 13.74 -12.52 -21.22
N MET A 194 13.19 -13.28 -22.17
CA MET A 194 12.18 -14.30 -21.93
C MET A 194 12.84 -15.66 -21.78
N TRP A 195 12.44 -16.45 -20.77
CA TRP A 195 12.88 -17.82 -20.56
C TRP A 195 11.68 -18.77 -20.67
N ILE A 196 11.73 -19.69 -21.63
CA ILE A 196 10.68 -20.67 -21.90
C ILE A 196 11.19 -22.05 -21.48
N VAL A 197 10.49 -22.65 -20.53
CA VAL A 197 10.85 -23.91 -19.89
C VAL A 197 9.81 -24.96 -20.26
N GLY A 198 10.24 -25.99 -20.98
CA GLY A 198 9.44 -27.18 -21.24
C GLY A 198 9.82 -28.33 -20.32
N ARG A 199 9.68 -29.55 -20.82
CA ARG A 199 10.09 -30.77 -20.13
C ARG A 199 10.91 -31.65 -21.07
N PRO A 200 11.88 -32.40 -20.56
CA PRO A 200 12.64 -33.33 -21.38
C PRO A 200 11.71 -34.29 -22.15
N GLY A 201 11.80 -34.25 -23.48
CA GLY A 201 10.98 -35.09 -24.36
C GLY A 201 9.54 -34.61 -24.56
N ASP A 202 9.18 -33.37 -24.17
CA ASP A 202 7.88 -32.79 -24.49
C ASP A 202 7.75 -32.59 -26.01
N MET A 203 6.65 -33.10 -26.56
CA MET A 203 6.30 -33.01 -27.98
C MET A 203 4.95 -32.32 -28.19
N ALA A 204 4.41 -31.67 -27.15
CA ALA A 204 3.17 -30.94 -27.26
C ALA A 204 3.30 -29.75 -28.22
N GLU A 205 2.21 -29.49 -28.94
CA GLU A 205 2.09 -28.37 -29.86
C GLU A 205 1.59 -27.14 -29.10
N TYR A 206 2.48 -26.16 -28.92
CA TYR A 206 2.14 -24.85 -28.37
C TYR A 206 2.15 -23.80 -29.48
N SER A 207 1.40 -22.74 -29.26
CA SER A 207 1.40 -21.55 -30.09
C SER A 207 1.69 -20.30 -29.25
N PHE A 208 2.07 -19.21 -29.89
CA PHE A 208 2.27 -17.93 -29.24
C PHE A 208 1.71 -16.85 -30.17
N SER A 209 0.41 -16.58 -30.04
CA SER A 209 -0.34 -15.80 -31.05
C SER A 209 0.03 -14.31 -31.10
N ALA A 210 0.60 -13.76 -30.02
CA ALA A 210 1.06 -12.37 -29.93
C ALA A 210 2.16 -12.21 -28.88
N GLY A 211 3.06 -11.23 -29.05
CA GLY A 211 4.03 -10.83 -28.02
C GLY A 211 5.36 -11.58 -28.00
N LEU A 212 5.53 -12.67 -28.77
CA LEU A 212 6.80 -13.40 -28.84
C LEU A 212 7.94 -12.59 -29.50
N ASP A 213 7.60 -11.58 -30.31
CA ASP A 213 8.57 -10.63 -30.90
C ASP A 213 9.00 -9.50 -29.95
N ALA A 214 8.37 -9.36 -28.77
CA ALA A 214 8.71 -8.33 -27.80
C ALA A 214 10.10 -8.52 -27.16
N PRO A 215 10.50 -9.71 -26.65
CA PRO A 215 11.80 -9.88 -26.00
C PRO A 215 12.97 -9.73 -26.99
N ALA A 216 14.09 -9.17 -26.51
CA ALA A 216 15.34 -9.14 -27.28
C ALA A 216 16.08 -10.49 -27.25
N THR A 217 15.87 -11.29 -26.19
CA THR A 217 16.49 -12.60 -26.00
C THR A 217 15.43 -13.62 -25.59
N ILE A 218 15.43 -14.79 -26.23
CA ILE A 218 14.59 -15.93 -25.85
C ILE A 218 15.51 -17.08 -25.44
N VAL A 219 15.39 -17.52 -24.19
CA VAL A 219 16.10 -18.66 -23.63
C VAL A 219 15.17 -19.86 -23.63
N LEU A 220 15.60 -20.99 -24.18
CA LEU A 220 14.85 -22.25 -24.22
C LEU A 220 15.53 -23.28 -23.32
N THR A 221 14.77 -23.91 -22.44
CA THR A 221 15.21 -25.05 -21.61
C THR A 221 14.21 -26.18 -21.74
N ASP A 222 14.64 -27.29 -22.34
CA ASP A 222 13.82 -28.47 -22.59
C ASP A 222 12.50 -28.12 -23.31
N ALA A 223 12.51 -27.08 -24.14
CA ALA A 223 11.34 -26.58 -24.84
C ALA A 223 10.97 -27.51 -26.02
N PRO A 224 9.67 -27.74 -26.28
CA PRO A 224 9.24 -28.60 -27.38
C PRO A 224 9.60 -28.00 -28.75
N PRO A 225 9.71 -28.82 -29.81
CA PRO A 225 10.05 -28.35 -31.16
C PRO A 225 9.13 -27.25 -31.69
N SER A 226 7.84 -27.29 -31.31
CA SER A 226 6.83 -26.28 -31.65
C SER A 226 7.26 -24.87 -31.20
N MET A 227 7.72 -24.74 -29.95
CA MET A 227 8.19 -23.47 -29.40
C MET A 227 9.56 -23.06 -29.93
N ALA A 228 10.48 -24.00 -30.12
CA ALA A 228 11.78 -23.71 -30.74
C ALA A 228 11.61 -23.18 -32.17
N GLY A 229 10.67 -23.75 -32.93
CA GLY A 229 10.31 -23.28 -34.27
C GLY A 229 9.77 -21.86 -34.26
N LEU A 230 8.85 -21.53 -33.35
CA LEU A 230 8.31 -20.18 -33.20
C LEU A 230 9.40 -19.16 -32.81
N ALA A 231 10.24 -19.47 -31.82
CA ALA A 231 11.32 -18.60 -31.39
C ALA A 231 12.29 -18.26 -32.54
N ALA A 232 12.58 -19.23 -33.41
CA ALA A 232 13.44 -19.05 -34.58
C ALA A 232 12.85 -18.12 -35.67
N THR A 233 11.55 -17.83 -35.62
CA THR A 233 10.90 -16.88 -36.56
C THR A 233 10.95 -15.42 -36.08
N THR A 234 11.35 -15.18 -34.84
CA THR A 234 11.44 -13.85 -34.24
C THR A 234 12.74 -13.13 -34.59
N GLY A 235 12.81 -11.83 -34.28
CA GLY A 235 14.06 -11.06 -34.31
C GLY A 235 14.96 -11.26 -33.08
N ALA A 236 14.59 -12.09 -32.11
CA ALA A 236 15.29 -12.23 -30.84
C ALA A 236 16.57 -13.09 -30.95
N SER A 237 17.52 -12.86 -30.05
CA SER A 237 18.64 -13.78 -29.83
C SER A 237 18.14 -15.05 -29.13
N VAL A 238 18.16 -16.19 -29.82
CA VAL A 238 17.72 -17.47 -29.24
C VAL A 238 18.89 -18.23 -28.61
N VAL A 239 18.74 -18.62 -27.34
CA VAL A 239 19.74 -19.36 -26.56
C VAL A 239 19.13 -20.65 -26.03
N VAL A 240 19.77 -21.80 -26.24
CA VAL A 240 19.28 -23.11 -25.77
C VAL A 240 20.14 -23.61 -24.60
N ARG A 241 19.49 -24.04 -23.52
CA ARG A 241 20.10 -24.57 -22.28
C ARG A 241 19.22 -25.69 -21.71
N ASP A 242 19.30 -26.86 -22.32
CA ASP A 242 18.54 -28.06 -21.94
C ASP A 242 19.17 -28.79 -20.74
N GLY A 243 18.35 -29.58 -20.03
CA GLY A 243 18.79 -30.38 -18.88
C GLY A 243 19.14 -29.57 -17.63
N VAL A 244 18.76 -28.28 -17.57
CA VAL A 244 18.96 -27.43 -16.40
C VAL A 244 17.80 -27.64 -15.42
N GLY A 245 18.09 -28.23 -14.26
CA GLY A 245 17.11 -28.38 -13.17
C GLY A 245 17.06 -27.18 -12.21
N PRO A 246 16.16 -27.22 -11.19
CA PRO A 246 15.94 -26.13 -10.23
C PRO A 246 17.21 -25.58 -9.56
N ASP A 247 18.15 -26.46 -9.19
CA ASP A 247 19.44 -26.07 -8.58
C ASP A 247 20.34 -25.24 -9.52
N GLY A 248 20.11 -25.32 -10.84
CA GLY A 248 20.87 -24.60 -11.86
C GLY A 248 20.28 -23.25 -12.27
N TYR A 249 19.04 -22.93 -11.88
CA TYR A 249 18.35 -21.72 -12.37
C TYR A 249 19.04 -20.42 -11.95
N ALA A 250 19.63 -20.37 -10.75
CA ALA A 250 20.37 -19.20 -10.31
C ALA A 250 21.64 -18.96 -11.14
N ALA A 251 22.38 -20.03 -11.48
CA ALA A 251 23.55 -19.94 -12.35
C ALA A 251 23.17 -19.52 -13.78
N LEU A 252 22.07 -20.06 -14.31
CA LEU A 252 21.53 -19.70 -15.62
C LEU A 252 21.14 -18.21 -15.67
N ARG A 253 20.47 -17.71 -14.63
CA ARG A 253 20.16 -16.29 -14.47
C ARG A 253 21.43 -15.44 -14.50
N ASP A 254 22.45 -15.82 -13.74
CA ASP A 254 23.69 -15.05 -13.63
C ASP A 254 24.42 -14.98 -14.97
N GLU A 255 24.50 -16.11 -15.68
CA GLU A 255 25.09 -16.21 -17.02
C GLU A 255 24.37 -15.31 -18.05
N LEU A 256 23.04 -15.40 -18.12
CA LEU A 256 22.28 -14.83 -19.24
C LEU A 256 21.72 -13.44 -18.98
N THR A 257 21.65 -13.01 -17.72
CA THR A 257 21.04 -11.72 -17.34
C THR A 257 21.96 -10.84 -16.51
N GLY A 258 23.18 -11.30 -16.20
CA GLY A 258 24.09 -10.63 -15.28
C GLY A 258 23.53 -10.57 -13.85
N GLY A 259 22.72 -11.57 -13.48
CA GLY A 259 22.07 -11.67 -12.17
C GLY A 259 20.81 -10.81 -11.99
N ARG A 260 20.41 -10.03 -13.00
CA ARG A 260 19.21 -9.17 -12.93
C ARG A 260 17.89 -9.94 -12.84
N GLY A 261 17.85 -11.15 -13.40
CA GLY A 261 16.61 -11.92 -13.53
C GLY A 261 16.02 -11.90 -14.93
N PHE A 262 15.13 -12.85 -15.21
CA PHE A 262 14.35 -12.91 -16.44
C PHE A 262 13.15 -11.98 -16.35
N ASP A 263 12.86 -11.27 -17.45
CA ASP A 263 11.68 -10.42 -17.54
C ASP A 263 10.42 -11.28 -17.60
N ASP A 264 10.42 -12.30 -18.46
CA ASP A 264 9.32 -13.23 -18.65
C ASP A 264 9.83 -14.65 -18.43
N ILE A 265 9.10 -15.44 -17.66
CA ILE A 265 9.34 -16.86 -17.45
C ILE A 265 8.07 -17.60 -17.86
N VAL A 266 8.15 -18.39 -18.93
CA VAL A 266 7.06 -19.21 -19.44
C VAL A 266 7.32 -20.66 -19.06
N LEU A 267 6.46 -21.24 -18.24
CA LEU A 267 6.52 -22.65 -17.82
C LEU A 267 5.46 -23.44 -18.59
N LEU A 268 5.90 -24.35 -19.45
CA LEU A 268 5.05 -25.22 -20.27
C LEU A 268 4.79 -26.54 -19.55
N ASP A 269 3.52 -26.83 -19.33
CA ASP A 269 2.97 -27.98 -18.61
C ASP A 269 3.72 -28.31 -17.30
N PRO A 270 3.91 -27.32 -16.39
CA PRO A 270 4.68 -27.51 -15.17
C PRO A 270 4.03 -28.55 -14.26
N ARG A 271 4.84 -29.46 -13.71
CA ARG A 271 4.39 -30.55 -12.81
C ARG A 271 4.95 -30.47 -11.39
N SER A 272 6.09 -29.80 -11.24
CA SER A 272 6.83 -29.73 -9.97
C SER A 272 6.69 -28.36 -9.32
N ALA A 273 6.17 -28.35 -8.09
CA ALA A 273 6.07 -27.17 -7.25
C ALA A 273 7.44 -26.57 -6.92
N GLU A 274 8.46 -27.42 -6.74
CA GLU A 274 9.84 -27.01 -6.54
C GLU A 274 10.38 -26.24 -7.75
N ALA A 275 10.19 -26.79 -8.97
CA ALA A 275 10.66 -26.14 -10.19
C ALA A 275 9.97 -24.78 -10.42
N VAL A 276 8.66 -24.70 -10.18
CA VAL A 276 7.92 -23.43 -10.29
C VAL A 276 8.43 -22.41 -9.27
N GLY A 277 8.59 -22.82 -8.00
CA GLY A 277 9.11 -21.95 -6.95
C GLY A 277 10.53 -21.46 -7.22
N ALA A 278 11.41 -22.33 -7.71
CA ALA A 278 12.78 -21.97 -8.09
C ALA A 278 12.82 -21.02 -9.30
N ALA A 279 12.00 -21.27 -10.32
CA ALA A 279 11.91 -20.40 -11.49
C ALA A 279 11.43 -18.99 -11.12
N ALA A 280 10.39 -18.89 -10.27
CA ALA A 280 9.89 -17.60 -9.81
C ALA A 280 10.95 -16.76 -9.08
N ARG A 281 11.91 -17.37 -8.37
CA ARG A 281 12.99 -16.66 -7.67
C ARG A 281 13.98 -15.99 -8.62
N VAL A 282 14.07 -16.44 -9.87
CA VAL A 282 14.98 -15.85 -10.87
C VAL A 282 14.29 -14.88 -11.82
N ALA A 283 13.01 -14.54 -11.58
CA ALA A 283 12.36 -13.40 -12.23
C ALA A 283 13.02 -12.08 -11.78
N THR A 284 13.00 -11.06 -12.64
CA THR A 284 13.45 -9.71 -12.31
C THR A 284 12.36 -8.89 -11.58
N HIS A 285 12.69 -7.68 -11.13
CA HIS A 285 11.69 -6.74 -10.59
C HIS A 285 10.63 -6.43 -11.66
N ARG A 286 9.35 -6.53 -11.30
CA ARG A 286 8.18 -6.48 -12.21
C ARG A 286 8.13 -7.60 -13.24
N GLY A 287 8.83 -8.70 -12.98
CA GLY A 287 8.85 -9.89 -13.83
C GLY A 287 7.53 -10.64 -13.85
N THR A 288 7.32 -11.42 -14.92
CA THR A 288 6.11 -12.20 -15.14
C THR A 288 6.44 -13.69 -15.21
N VAL A 289 5.73 -14.51 -14.44
CA VAL A 289 5.78 -15.96 -14.47
C VAL A 289 4.47 -16.47 -15.06
N ALA A 290 4.49 -16.81 -16.36
CA ALA A 290 3.35 -17.34 -17.09
C ALA A 290 3.40 -18.87 -17.11
N MET A 291 2.31 -19.53 -16.76
CA MET A 291 2.18 -20.99 -16.73
C MET A 291 1.13 -21.47 -17.72
N VAL A 292 1.44 -22.51 -18.48
CA VAL A 292 0.55 -23.06 -19.50
C VAL A 292 0.35 -24.54 -19.24
N GLY A 293 -0.85 -24.97 -18.85
CA GLY A 293 -1.04 -26.39 -18.49
C GLY A 293 -2.45 -26.78 -18.08
N LYS A 294 -2.67 -28.08 -17.91
CA LYS A 294 -3.98 -28.63 -17.51
C LYS A 294 -3.91 -29.58 -16.33
N THR A 295 -2.72 -29.82 -15.79
CA THR A 295 -2.55 -30.75 -14.67
C THR A 295 -1.96 -30.02 -13.49
N PRO A 296 -2.55 -30.19 -12.29
CA PRO A 296 -2.03 -29.59 -11.07
C PRO A 296 -0.55 -29.89 -10.83
N LEU A 297 0.10 -29.00 -10.09
CA LEU A 297 1.41 -29.25 -9.52
C LEU A 297 1.34 -30.40 -8.50
N ASP A 298 2.48 -31.01 -8.21
CA ASP A 298 2.63 -32.04 -7.16
C ASP A 298 2.49 -31.51 -5.73
N GLY A 299 2.26 -30.20 -5.55
CA GLY A 299 1.98 -29.55 -4.29
C GLY A 299 2.04 -28.03 -4.37
N PRO A 300 1.95 -27.32 -3.23
CA PRO A 300 2.13 -25.88 -3.19
C PRO A 300 3.60 -25.50 -3.39
N ALA A 301 3.85 -24.51 -4.24
CA ALA A 301 5.19 -23.98 -4.51
C ALA A 301 5.63 -23.04 -3.39
N GLN A 302 6.94 -23.04 -3.07
CA GLN A 302 7.51 -22.05 -2.17
C GLN A 302 7.69 -20.73 -2.91
N ILE A 303 6.83 -19.75 -2.60
CA ILE A 303 6.77 -18.44 -3.25
C ILE A 303 7.21 -17.34 -2.30
N ASP A 304 7.98 -16.39 -2.84
CA ASP A 304 8.47 -15.23 -2.11
C ASP A 304 7.36 -14.18 -2.01
N LEU A 305 6.72 -14.13 -0.84
CA LEU A 305 5.59 -13.24 -0.60
C LEU A 305 6.00 -11.77 -0.61
N GLY A 306 7.24 -11.47 -0.20
CA GLY A 306 7.78 -10.11 -0.25
C GLY A 306 7.88 -9.62 -1.68
N ARG A 307 8.29 -10.48 -2.61
CA ARG A 307 8.42 -10.12 -4.03
C ARG A 307 7.08 -10.00 -4.76
N ILE A 308 6.02 -10.68 -4.32
CA ILE A 308 4.65 -10.36 -4.79
C ILE A 308 4.32 -8.90 -4.45
N HIS A 309 4.64 -8.47 -3.23
CA HIS A 309 4.25 -7.16 -2.70
C HIS A 309 5.16 -6.00 -3.16
N TYR A 310 6.49 -6.14 -3.08
CA TYR A 310 7.46 -5.08 -3.39
C TYR A 310 7.97 -5.13 -4.83
N ASP A 311 8.12 -6.33 -5.41
CA ASP A 311 8.65 -6.50 -6.76
C ASP A 311 7.57 -6.64 -7.82
N TYR A 312 6.29 -6.68 -7.44
CA TYR A 312 5.17 -6.85 -8.37
C TYR A 312 5.32 -8.08 -9.28
N ILE A 313 5.90 -9.17 -8.76
CA ILE A 313 6.01 -10.43 -9.52
C ILE A 313 4.61 -10.92 -9.86
N ALA A 314 4.33 -11.05 -11.15
CA ALA A 314 3.04 -11.50 -11.65
C ALA A 314 3.04 -13.01 -11.89
N TYR A 315 2.02 -13.71 -11.40
CA TYR A 315 1.76 -15.11 -11.71
C TYR A 315 0.53 -15.17 -12.60
N LEU A 316 0.71 -15.61 -13.84
CA LEU A 316 -0.33 -15.65 -14.86
C LEU A 316 -0.43 -17.04 -15.46
N GLY A 317 -1.53 -17.32 -16.17
CA GLY A 317 -1.59 -18.58 -16.87
C GLY A 317 -2.83 -18.83 -17.71
N THR A 318 -2.77 -19.95 -18.42
CA THR A 318 -3.85 -20.44 -19.27
C THR A 318 -3.79 -21.96 -19.37
N SER A 319 -4.95 -22.56 -19.62
CA SER A 319 -5.07 -24.00 -19.88
C SER A 319 -5.08 -24.35 -21.36
N GLY A 320 -5.11 -23.34 -22.25
CA GLY A 320 -5.00 -23.52 -23.69
C GLY A 320 -3.55 -23.67 -24.18
N PRO A 321 -3.32 -24.15 -25.41
CA PRO A 321 -1.98 -24.30 -25.98
C PRO A 321 -1.36 -22.98 -26.46
N ASP A 322 -2.12 -21.89 -26.50
CA ASP A 322 -1.61 -20.56 -26.85
C ASP A 322 -1.05 -19.85 -25.62
N VAL A 323 0.28 -19.69 -25.58
CA VAL A 323 1.01 -19.04 -24.49
C VAL A 323 0.57 -17.58 -24.32
N ALA A 324 0.27 -16.88 -25.42
CA ALA A 324 -0.15 -15.47 -25.36
C ALA A 324 -1.45 -15.28 -24.56
N ALA A 325 -2.31 -16.31 -24.51
CA ALA A 325 -3.55 -16.28 -23.75
C ALA A 325 -3.36 -16.33 -22.22
N ALA A 326 -2.13 -16.55 -21.73
CA ALA A 326 -1.76 -16.36 -20.33
C ALA A 326 -1.62 -14.88 -19.96
N TYR A 327 -1.45 -13.99 -20.92
CA TYR A 327 -1.27 -12.56 -20.71
C TYR A 327 -2.60 -11.79 -20.85
N GLY A 328 -2.56 -10.47 -20.66
CA GLY A 328 -3.69 -9.57 -20.85
C GLY A 328 -4.55 -9.31 -19.60
N ALA A 329 -5.49 -8.36 -19.74
CA ALA A 329 -6.29 -7.86 -18.63
C ALA A 329 -7.20 -8.94 -17.99
N ALA A 330 -7.73 -9.86 -18.80
CA ALA A 330 -8.55 -10.98 -18.32
C ALA A 330 -7.77 -11.92 -17.38
N ARG A 331 -6.44 -11.95 -17.50
CA ARG A 331 -5.53 -12.75 -16.68
C ARG A 331 -4.88 -11.98 -15.54
N ASN A 332 -5.23 -10.70 -15.40
CA ASN A 332 -4.65 -9.78 -14.42
C ASN A 332 -5.74 -9.01 -13.66
N ARG A 333 -6.80 -9.68 -13.18
CA ARG A 333 -7.86 -9.03 -12.39
C ARG A 333 -7.23 -8.28 -11.20
N CYS A 334 -7.65 -7.03 -11.02
CA CYS A 334 -7.18 -6.15 -9.95
C CYS A 334 -8.33 -5.53 -9.14
N GLU A 335 -9.60 -5.83 -9.44
CA GLU A 335 -10.74 -5.28 -8.69
C GLU A 335 -11.53 -6.40 -7.99
N LEU A 336 -12.17 -6.05 -6.88
CA LEU A 336 -13.08 -6.93 -6.14
C LEU A 336 -14.22 -7.40 -7.04
N ARG A 337 -14.68 -8.63 -6.85
CA ARG A 337 -15.70 -9.26 -7.68
C ARG A 337 -17.08 -8.63 -7.42
N PRO A 338 -17.76 -8.15 -8.47
CA PRO A 338 -19.13 -7.71 -8.36
C PRO A 338 -20.07 -8.81 -7.87
N GLY A 339 -20.81 -8.53 -6.80
CA GLY A 339 -21.73 -9.48 -6.18
C GLY A 339 -21.06 -10.68 -5.48
N GLY A 340 -19.73 -10.72 -5.42
CA GLY A 340 -18.98 -11.82 -4.84
C GLY A 340 -18.89 -11.81 -3.31
N LEU A 341 -18.15 -12.78 -2.78
CA LEU A 341 -17.75 -12.91 -1.37
C LEU A 341 -16.32 -12.42 -1.18
N ALA A 342 -16.13 -11.33 -0.43
CA ALA A 342 -14.83 -10.77 -0.10
C ALA A 342 -14.48 -10.96 1.38
N VAL A 343 -13.26 -11.40 1.66
CA VAL A 343 -12.73 -11.62 3.02
C VAL A 343 -11.59 -10.65 3.33
N PHE A 344 -11.65 -9.97 4.47
CA PHE A 344 -10.66 -9.00 4.93
C PHE A 344 -9.98 -9.49 6.21
N VAL A 345 -8.74 -9.94 6.08
CA VAL A 345 -7.93 -10.49 7.17
C VAL A 345 -7.10 -9.37 7.82
N GLY A 346 -7.29 -9.18 9.13
CA GLY A 346 -6.76 -8.02 9.87
C GLY A 346 -7.64 -6.78 9.73
N ALA A 347 -8.95 -6.98 9.58
CA ALA A 347 -9.92 -5.92 9.33
C ALA A 347 -10.02 -4.89 10.46
N GLY A 348 -9.62 -5.24 11.69
CA GLY A 348 -9.69 -4.34 12.84
C GLY A 348 -8.59 -3.28 12.86
N GLY A 349 -7.50 -3.49 12.11
CA GLY A 349 -6.44 -2.49 11.94
C GLY A 349 -6.87 -1.32 11.03
N PRO A 350 -6.15 -0.19 11.05
CA PRO A 350 -6.56 1.01 10.32
C PRO A 350 -6.70 0.78 8.80
N MET A 351 -5.74 0.09 8.20
CA MET A 351 -5.77 -0.23 6.77
C MET A 351 -6.86 -1.27 6.44
N GLY A 352 -7.04 -2.27 7.30
CA GLY A 352 -8.10 -3.26 7.15
C GLY A 352 -9.49 -2.62 7.15
N GLN A 353 -9.73 -1.63 8.03
CA GLN A 353 -10.97 -0.87 8.04
C GLN A 353 -11.17 -0.05 6.77
N MET A 354 -10.13 0.58 6.22
CA MET A 354 -10.23 1.30 4.94
C MET A 354 -10.58 0.36 3.78
N HIS A 355 -10.00 -0.84 3.74
CA HIS A 355 -10.37 -1.86 2.75
C HIS A 355 -11.82 -2.34 2.89
N VAL A 356 -12.30 -2.55 4.12
CA VAL A 356 -13.70 -2.90 4.39
C VAL A 356 -14.64 -1.77 3.95
N GLN A 357 -14.33 -0.52 4.32
CA GLN A 357 -15.09 0.65 3.89
C GLN A 357 -15.15 0.74 2.36
N ARG A 358 -14.00 0.63 1.68
CA ARG A 358 -13.92 0.64 0.22
C ARG A 358 -14.83 -0.41 -0.38
N ALA A 359 -14.80 -1.65 0.13
CA ALA A 359 -15.60 -2.74 -0.39
C ALA A 359 -17.11 -2.51 -0.23
N ILE A 360 -17.52 -1.87 0.88
CA ILE A 360 -18.92 -1.50 1.11
C ILE A 360 -19.36 -0.41 0.12
N GLU A 361 -18.54 0.64 -0.02
CA GLU A 361 -18.85 1.84 -0.82
C GLU A 361 -18.59 1.63 -2.33
N LEU A 362 -17.93 0.53 -2.73
CA LEU A 362 -17.62 0.23 -4.13
C LEU A 362 -18.91 0.02 -4.94
N PRO A 363 -19.15 0.82 -5.99
CA PRO A 363 -20.26 0.59 -6.90
C PRO A 363 -20.11 -0.78 -7.56
N HIS A 364 -21.18 -1.58 -7.53
CA HIS A 364 -21.14 -2.97 -7.99
C HIS A 364 -20.03 -3.81 -7.33
N GLY A 365 -19.70 -3.53 -6.06
CA GLY A 365 -18.74 -4.31 -5.28
C GLY A 365 -19.26 -5.69 -4.82
N PRO A 366 -18.54 -6.36 -3.92
CA PRO A 366 -18.96 -7.66 -3.37
C PRO A 366 -20.30 -7.54 -2.64
N ALA A 367 -21.16 -8.56 -2.72
CA ALA A 367 -22.43 -8.57 -2.00
C ALA A 367 -22.27 -8.93 -0.52
N THR A 368 -21.31 -9.82 -0.23
CA THR A 368 -21.01 -10.30 1.12
C THR A 368 -19.57 -9.98 1.48
N ILE A 369 -19.38 -9.41 2.66
CA ILE A 369 -18.10 -8.95 3.20
C ILE A 369 -17.87 -9.64 4.53
N ILE A 370 -16.82 -10.45 4.64
CA ILE A 370 -16.35 -11.03 5.90
C ILE A 370 -15.17 -10.21 6.40
N ALA A 371 -15.30 -9.57 7.55
CA ALA A 371 -14.21 -8.88 8.24
C ALA A 371 -13.75 -9.71 9.44
N THR A 372 -12.46 -10.04 9.49
CA THR A 372 -11.89 -10.84 10.58
C THR A 372 -10.73 -10.15 11.28
N ASP A 373 -10.73 -10.24 12.60
CA ASP A 373 -9.68 -9.75 13.50
C ASP A 373 -9.63 -10.64 14.75
N LEU A 374 -8.53 -10.59 15.50
CA LEU A 374 -8.36 -11.38 16.72
C LEU A 374 -8.93 -10.66 17.97
N SER A 375 -9.30 -9.38 17.83
CA SER A 375 -9.81 -8.54 18.90
C SER A 375 -11.32 -8.28 18.78
N ASP A 376 -12.08 -8.74 19.77
CA ASP A 376 -13.53 -8.44 19.85
C ASP A 376 -13.80 -6.93 19.93
N ALA A 377 -12.98 -6.18 20.67
CA ALA A 377 -13.12 -4.73 20.77
C ALA A 377 -12.93 -4.02 19.41
N ARG A 378 -12.02 -4.52 18.57
CA ARG A 378 -11.85 -3.99 17.20
C ARG A 378 -13.01 -4.39 16.29
N LEU A 379 -13.52 -5.62 16.40
CA LEU A 379 -14.70 -6.03 15.66
C LEU A 379 -15.94 -5.23 16.07
N GLU A 380 -16.11 -4.90 17.35
CA GLU A 380 -17.18 -4.02 17.81
C GLU A 380 -17.05 -2.60 17.24
N ALA A 381 -15.83 -2.08 17.11
CA ALA A 381 -15.59 -0.81 16.42
C ALA A 381 -15.98 -0.88 14.93
N ILE A 382 -15.64 -1.96 14.22
CA ILE A 382 -16.09 -2.20 12.85
C ILE A 382 -17.62 -2.25 12.80
N ALA A 383 -18.28 -3.00 13.69
CA ALA A 383 -19.73 -3.12 13.72
C ALA A 383 -20.40 -1.75 13.87
N ARG A 384 -19.97 -0.95 14.86
CA ARG A 384 -20.52 0.39 15.11
C ARG A 384 -20.38 1.32 13.90
N ARG A 385 -19.23 1.26 13.21
CA ARG A 385 -18.89 2.17 12.11
C ARG A 385 -19.44 1.74 10.75
N PHE A 386 -19.47 0.44 10.48
CA PHE A 386 -19.66 -0.09 9.13
C PHE A 386 -20.93 -0.92 8.94
N THR A 387 -21.60 -1.39 9.99
CA THR A 387 -22.91 -2.05 9.82
C THR A 387 -23.95 -1.12 9.19
N PRO A 388 -24.16 0.13 9.68
CA PRO A 388 -25.11 1.05 9.04
C PRO A 388 -24.71 1.42 7.61
N LEU A 389 -23.40 1.52 7.35
CA LEU A 389 -22.87 1.80 6.01
C LEU A 389 -23.13 0.64 5.05
N ALA A 390 -22.94 -0.60 5.51
CA ALA A 390 -23.22 -1.81 4.74
C ALA A 390 -24.70 -1.92 4.40
N GLU A 391 -25.58 -1.69 5.38
CA GLU A 391 -27.04 -1.66 5.17
C GLU A 391 -27.44 -0.59 4.14
N ALA A 392 -26.86 0.62 4.23
CA ALA A 392 -27.15 1.70 3.30
C ALA A 392 -26.68 1.44 1.85
N ASN A 393 -25.75 0.50 1.65
CA ASN A 393 -25.22 0.13 0.33
C ASN A 393 -25.69 -1.26 -0.14
N ASP A 394 -26.69 -1.85 0.51
CA ASP A 394 -27.19 -3.20 0.22
C ASP A 394 -26.06 -4.25 0.24
N ARG A 395 -25.27 -4.25 1.33
CA ARG A 395 -24.15 -5.16 1.57
C ARG A 395 -24.37 -5.95 2.84
N ARG A 396 -23.97 -7.22 2.83
CA ARG A 396 -24.00 -8.08 4.03
C ARG A 396 -22.61 -8.09 4.67
N LEU A 397 -22.48 -7.49 5.85
CA LEU A 397 -21.25 -7.49 6.64
C LEU A 397 -21.30 -8.59 7.71
N LEU A 398 -20.28 -9.45 7.72
CA LEU A 398 -20.11 -10.55 8.67
C LEU A 398 -18.80 -10.36 9.43
N LEU A 399 -18.85 -10.48 10.75
CA LEU A 399 -17.70 -10.27 11.63
C LEU A 399 -17.34 -11.58 12.34
N ILE A 400 -16.06 -11.94 12.35
CA ILE A 400 -15.60 -13.19 12.96
C ILE A 400 -14.27 -13.01 13.69
N ASN A 401 -14.19 -13.62 14.88
CA ASN A 401 -12.97 -13.68 15.69
C ASN A 401 -12.48 -15.14 15.80
N PRO A 402 -11.54 -15.58 14.95
CA PRO A 402 -11.06 -16.96 14.99
C PRO A 402 -10.37 -17.36 16.31
N ALA A 403 -9.85 -16.39 17.09
CA ALA A 403 -9.28 -16.69 18.39
C ALA A 403 -10.35 -17.05 19.44
N ARG A 404 -11.56 -16.49 19.31
CA ARG A 404 -12.71 -16.77 20.17
C ARG A 404 -13.54 -17.96 19.66
N ASP A 405 -13.78 -17.98 18.34
CA ASP A 405 -14.71 -18.91 17.69
C ASP A 405 -14.05 -20.26 17.34
N GLY A 406 -12.74 -20.37 17.51
CA GLY A 406 -11.95 -21.59 17.33
C GLY A 406 -11.23 -21.67 15.99
N ALA A 407 -10.17 -22.47 15.94
CA ALA A 407 -9.42 -22.72 14.71
C ALA A 407 -10.34 -23.36 13.64
N GLY A 408 -10.23 -22.91 12.39
CA GLY A 408 -11.10 -23.37 11.31
C GLY A 408 -12.43 -22.62 11.17
N SER A 409 -12.75 -21.71 12.09
CA SER A 409 -14.04 -20.99 12.09
C SER A 409 -14.18 -20.02 10.91
N LEU A 410 -13.08 -19.37 10.49
CA LEU A 410 -13.08 -18.51 9.30
C LEU A 410 -13.31 -19.32 8.04
N GLU A 411 -12.61 -20.45 7.90
CA GLU A 411 -12.75 -21.39 6.80
C GLU A 411 -14.18 -21.94 6.72
N ALA A 412 -14.76 -22.31 7.88
CA ALA A 412 -16.14 -22.78 7.96
C ALA A 412 -17.15 -21.71 7.55
N LEU A 413 -16.95 -20.46 7.99
CA LEU A 413 -17.80 -19.33 7.59
C LEU A 413 -17.69 -19.06 6.08
N VAL A 414 -16.47 -19.00 5.53
CA VAL A 414 -16.27 -18.84 4.09
C VAL A 414 -16.95 -19.96 3.32
N SER A 415 -16.78 -21.22 3.75
CA SER A 415 -17.43 -22.38 3.13
C SER A 415 -18.95 -22.30 3.21
N GLN A 416 -19.51 -21.83 4.32
CA GLN A 416 -20.96 -21.65 4.46
C GLN A 416 -21.49 -20.57 3.51
N GLU A 417 -20.80 -19.43 3.45
CA GLU A 417 -21.24 -18.26 2.67
C GLU A 417 -21.01 -18.40 1.16
N SER A 418 -20.19 -19.38 0.75
CA SER A 418 -19.87 -19.68 -0.65
C SER A 418 -20.45 -21.02 -1.13
N ASP A 419 -21.27 -21.70 -0.34
CA ASP A 419 -21.73 -23.08 -0.62
C ASP A 419 -20.57 -24.05 -0.93
N GLY A 420 -19.43 -23.84 -0.28
CA GLY A 420 -18.19 -24.62 -0.43
C GLY A 420 -17.30 -24.22 -1.60
N ALA A 421 -17.65 -23.17 -2.36
CA ALA A 421 -16.86 -22.72 -3.51
C ALA A 421 -15.58 -21.97 -3.12
N GLY A 422 -15.53 -21.36 -1.93
CA GLY A 422 -14.46 -20.46 -1.50
C GLY A 422 -14.78 -18.98 -1.80
N ALA A 423 -13.94 -18.08 -1.30
CA ALA A 423 -14.09 -16.64 -1.48
C ALA A 423 -13.60 -16.17 -2.86
N ASP A 424 -14.28 -15.17 -3.43
CA ASP A 424 -13.88 -14.55 -4.68
C ASP A 424 -12.67 -13.63 -4.52
N ASP A 425 -12.55 -13.01 -3.34
CA ASP A 425 -11.46 -12.10 -2.98
C ASP A 425 -11.05 -12.29 -1.53
N VAL A 426 -9.75 -12.30 -1.27
CA VAL A 426 -9.16 -12.33 0.08
C VAL A 426 -8.09 -11.26 0.18
N VAL A 427 -8.28 -10.28 1.06
CA VAL A 427 -7.37 -9.16 1.27
C VAL A 427 -6.69 -9.31 2.63
N VAL A 428 -5.37 -9.38 2.64
CA VAL A 428 -4.56 -9.62 3.86
C VAL A 428 -3.81 -8.36 4.24
N SER A 429 -4.24 -7.73 5.35
CA SER A 429 -3.64 -6.52 5.91
C SER A 429 -2.69 -6.80 7.08
N VAL A 430 -2.19 -8.04 7.20
CA VAL A 430 -1.30 -8.48 8.29
C VAL A 430 0.01 -9.03 7.70
N PRO A 431 1.19 -8.53 8.12
CA PRO A 431 2.48 -8.95 7.56
C PRO A 431 2.98 -10.26 8.20
N ALA A 432 2.22 -11.35 8.05
CA ALA A 432 2.55 -12.66 8.62
C ALA A 432 2.46 -13.77 7.56
N ALA A 433 3.60 -14.36 7.19
CA ALA A 433 3.70 -15.31 6.08
C ALA A 433 2.80 -16.55 6.23
N GLY A 434 2.72 -17.12 7.44
CA GLY A 434 1.82 -18.25 7.71
C GLY A 434 0.36 -17.88 7.47
N LEU A 435 -0.07 -16.74 8.01
CA LEU A 435 -1.43 -16.23 7.82
C LEU A 435 -1.75 -15.91 6.35
N MET A 436 -0.77 -15.39 5.59
CA MET A 436 -0.94 -15.15 4.15
C MET A 436 -1.15 -16.46 3.38
N ALA A 437 -0.38 -17.51 3.70
CA ALA A 437 -0.55 -18.84 3.10
C ALA A 437 -1.89 -19.48 3.48
N ASP A 438 -2.28 -19.39 4.75
CA ASP A 438 -3.58 -19.88 5.22
C ASP A 438 -4.74 -19.12 4.55
N SER A 439 -4.62 -17.80 4.39
CA SER A 439 -5.61 -16.96 3.72
C SER A 439 -5.76 -17.32 2.23
N ALA A 440 -4.69 -17.72 1.55
CA ALA A 440 -4.76 -18.17 0.16
C ALA A 440 -5.64 -19.41 -0.01
N ARG A 441 -5.80 -20.24 1.02
CA ARG A 441 -6.63 -21.46 1.01
C ARG A 441 -8.12 -21.16 1.13
N LEU A 442 -8.50 -19.93 1.46
CA LEU A 442 -9.89 -19.48 1.51
C LEU A 442 -10.45 -19.19 0.11
N LEU A 443 -9.60 -19.04 -0.91
CA LEU A 443 -9.99 -18.66 -2.25
C LEU A 443 -10.78 -19.76 -2.96
N GLY A 444 -11.78 -19.35 -3.73
CA GLY A 444 -12.31 -20.18 -4.79
C GLY A 444 -11.32 -20.33 -5.96
N PRO A 445 -11.60 -21.23 -6.92
CA PRO A 445 -10.66 -21.57 -8.00
C PRO A 445 -10.19 -20.37 -8.84
N ASP A 446 -11.02 -19.35 -9.02
CA ASP A 446 -10.70 -18.12 -9.77
C ASP A 446 -10.57 -16.86 -8.86
N GLY A 447 -10.34 -17.09 -7.57
CA GLY A 447 -10.26 -16.07 -6.53
C GLY A 447 -9.01 -15.17 -6.64
N MET A 448 -9.08 -14.00 -6.01
CA MET A 448 -7.97 -13.04 -5.94
C MET A 448 -7.46 -12.87 -4.51
N LEU A 449 -6.17 -13.12 -4.30
CA LEU A 449 -5.43 -12.81 -3.08
C LEU A 449 -4.73 -11.48 -3.20
N VAL A 450 -5.01 -10.55 -2.29
CA VAL A 450 -4.33 -9.26 -2.18
C VAL A 450 -3.47 -9.24 -0.92
N LEU A 451 -2.16 -9.31 -1.08
CA LEU A 451 -1.17 -9.15 0.00
C LEU A 451 -0.88 -7.67 0.20
N PHE A 452 -1.75 -7.00 0.95
CA PHE A 452 -1.65 -5.57 1.21
C PHE A 452 -0.53 -5.23 2.20
N ALA A 453 -0.37 -6.02 3.25
CA ALA A 453 0.76 -5.84 4.17
C ALA A 453 2.00 -6.59 3.67
N GLY A 454 3.14 -5.92 3.57
CA GLY A 454 4.37 -6.54 3.04
C GLY A 454 5.28 -7.18 4.09
N VAL A 455 5.71 -8.43 3.83
CA VAL A 455 6.80 -9.14 4.52
C VAL A 455 8.14 -8.96 3.79
N PRO A 456 9.31 -9.06 4.44
CA PRO A 456 10.61 -8.86 3.75
C PRO A 456 10.78 -9.75 2.51
N ASN A 457 11.44 -9.23 1.47
CA ASN A 457 11.87 -10.06 0.33
C ASN A 457 12.71 -11.25 0.84
N GLY A 458 12.49 -12.42 0.27
CA GLY A 458 13.04 -13.70 0.73
C GLY A 458 12.15 -14.44 1.74
N THR A 459 11.00 -13.87 2.13
CA THR A 459 10.04 -14.55 3.00
C THR A 459 9.22 -15.55 2.18
N MET A 460 9.58 -16.82 2.29
CA MET A 460 8.95 -17.91 1.54
C MET A 460 7.69 -18.43 2.24
N ALA A 461 6.66 -18.76 1.46
CA ALA A 461 5.50 -19.49 1.95
C ALA A 461 4.92 -20.42 0.87
N PRO A 462 4.25 -21.52 1.26
CA PRO A 462 3.60 -22.41 0.31
C PRO A 462 2.34 -21.77 -0.29
N LEU A 463 2.30 -21.62 -1.61
CA LEU A 463 1.10 -21.20 -2.35
C LEU A 463 0.78 -22.21 -3.47
N ASP A 464 -0.51 -22.52 -3.65
CA ASP A 464 -0.94 -23.35 -4.78
C ASP A 464 -1.12 -22.49 -6.04
N LEU A 465 -0.20 -22.67 -7.00
CA LEU A 465 -0.22 -21.98 -8.28
C LEU A 465 -1.00 -22.74 -9.36
N SER A 466 -1.55 -23.93 -9.08
CA SER A 466 -2.32 -24.72 -10.04
C SER A 466 -3.54 -23.95 -10.55
N ASN A 467 -4.25 -23.30 -9.64
CA ASN A 467 -5.43 -22.51 -9.96
C ASN A 467 -5.12 -21.24 -10.77
N VAL A 468 -3.88 -20.75 -10.77
CA VAL A 468 -3.49 -19.58 -11.60
C VAL A 468 -3.66 -19.89 -13.08
N TYR A 469 -3.15 -21.03 -13.56
CA TYR A 469 -3.23 -21.39 -14.99
C TYR A 469 -4.44 -22.25 -15.34
N MET A 470 -4.99 -23.00 -14.38
CA MET A 470 -6.18 -23.83 -14.63
C MET A 470 -7.48 -23.02 -14.53
N HIS A 471 -7.54 -22.06 -13.61
CA HIS A 471 -8.77 -21.40 -13.19
C HIS A 471 -8.67 -19.87 -13.07
N ASN A 472 -7.54 -19.27 -13.43
CA ASN A 472 -7.33 -17.82 -13.41
C ASN A 472 -7.25 -17.18 -12.01
N ALA A 473 -6.90 -17.95 -10.97
CA ALA A 473 -6.62 -17.37 -9.66
C ALA A 473 -5.53 -16.29 -9.75
N GLN A 474 -5.63 -15.28 -8.89
CA GLN A 474 -4.77 -14.09 -8.95
C GLN A 474 -4.08 -13.86 -7.62
N PHE A 475 -2.75 -13.81 -7.61
CA PHE A 475 -1.99 -13.36 -6.45
C PHE A 475 -1.38 -12.01 -6.75
N THR A 476 -1.74 -11.01 -5.95
CA THR A 476 -1.30 -9.63 -6.12
C THR A 476 -0.84 -9.05 -4.80
N GLY A 477 -0.02 -8.02 -4.90
CA GLY A 477 0.45 -7.22 -3.79
C GLY A 477 0.81 -5.84 -4.31
N THR A 478 0.83 -4.86 -3.42
CA THR A 478 1.12 -3.47 -3.77
C THR A 478 1.76 -2.78 -2.60
N SER A 479 2.81 -2.03 -2.88
CA SER A 479 3.50 -1.19 -1.91
C SER A 479 3.46 0.26 -2.35
N GLY A 480 2.98 1.15 -1.48
CA GLY A 480 2.84 2.57 -1.77
C GLY A 480 1.77 2.88 -2.82
N SER A 481 1.83 4.09 -3.35
CA SER A 481 0.91 4.60 -4.37
C SER A 481 1.63 5.61 -5.28
N ALA A 482 1.06 5.87 -6.46
CA ALA A 482 1.53 6.91 -7.37
C ALA A 482 0.82 8.24 -7.11
N LEU A 483 1.33 9.33 -7.67
CA LEU A 483 0.65 10.64 -7.66
C LEU A 483 -0.78 10.56 -8.19
N ALA A 484 -0.99 9.79 -9.26
CA ALA A 484 -2.31 9.61 -9.86
C ALA A 484 -3.31 8.90 -8.92
N ASP A 485 -2.85 7.95 -8.09
CA ASP A 485 -3.72 7.24 -7.14
C ASP A 485 -4.21 8.20 -6.05
N GLN A 486 -3.32 9.04 -5.51
CA GLN A 486 -3.69 10.03 -4.50
C GLN A 486 -4.55 11.15 -5.08
N ALA A 487 -4.27 11.59 -6.31
CA ALA A 487 -5.13 12.54 -7.03
C ALA A 487 -6.55 11.98 -7.21
N HIS A 488 -6.67 10.68 -7.52
CA HIS A 488 -7.96 10.00 -7.62
C HIS A 488 -8.71 9.97 -6.29
N VAL A 489 -8.01 9.70 -5.18
CA VAL A 489 -8.60 9.74 -3.83
C VAL A 489 -9.08 11.14 -3.45
N ILE A 490 -8.29 12.18 -3.75
CA ILE A 490 -8.71 13.58 -3.57
C ILE A 490 -9.99 13.86 -4.36
N ALA A 491 -10.04 13.45 -5.63
CA ALA A 491 -11.22 13.65 -6.47
C ALA A 491 -12.46 12.93 -5.92
N LYS A 492 -12.34 11.66 -5.48
CA LYS A 492 -13.43 10.91 -4.84
C LYS A 492 -13.91 11.58 -3.56
N THR A 493 -12.97 12.08 -2.75
CA THR A 493 -13.28 12.77 -1.50
C THR A 493 -14.07 14.05 -1.77
N VAL A 494 -13.61 14.86 -2.71
CA VAL A 494 -14.28 16.09 -3.14
C VAL A 494 -15.67 15.83 -3.73
N ALA A 495 -15.84 14.71 -4.44
CA ALA A 495 -17.12 14.27 -4.99
C ALA A 495 -18.08 13.70 -3.94
N GLY A 496 -17.61 13.43 -2.71
CA GLY A 496 -18.38 12.76 -1.66
C GLY A 496 -18.54 11.26 -1.88
N GLU A 497 -17.75 10.66 -2.78
CA GLU A 497 -17.74 9.21 -3.07
C GLU A 497 -16.89 8.42 -2.07
N LEU A 498 -16.05 9.12 -1.29
CA LEU A 498 -15.22 8.55 -0.25
C LEU A 498 -15.13 9.52 0.91
N SER A 499 -15.22 9.02 2.15
CA SER A 499 -14.95 9.82 3.35
C SER A 499 -13.69 9.29 4.06
N PRO A 500 -12.52 9.91 3.87
CA PRO A 500 -11.31 9.57 4.61
C PRO A 500 -11.46 9.76 6.12
N ASN A 501 -12.25 10.76 6.53
CA ASN A 501 -12.51 11.12 7.92
C ASN A 501 -13.10 9.97 8.76
N ARG A 502 -13.85 9.06 8.15
CA ARG A 502 -14.44 7.90 8.85
C ARG A 502 -13.38 7.01 9.51
N SER A 503 -12.16 7.02 8.98
CA SER A 503 -11.05 6.23 9.52
C SER A 503 -10.37 6.86 10.75
N VAL A 504 -10.64 8.13 11.09
CA VAL A 504 -10.06 8.78 12.27
C VAL A 504 -10.64 8.16 13.54
N ALA A 505 -9.75 7.64 14.39
CA ALA A 505 -10.12 7.00 15.66
C ALA A 505 -9.58 7.74 16.89
N ALA A 506 -8.49 8.50 16.74
CA ALA A 506 -7.92 9.29 17.82
C ALA A 506 -7.21 10.52 17.29
N VAL A 507 -7.18 11.56 18.11
CA VAL A 507 -6.50 12.82 17.79
C VAL A 507 -5.62 13.28 18.96
N GLY A 508 -4.58 14.06 18.64
CA GLY A 508 -3.69 14.65 19.63
C GLY A 508 -2.98 15.91 19.11
N GLY A 509 -2.49 16.74 20.02
CA GLY A 509 -1.63 17.89 19.70
C GLY A 509 -0.18 17.46 19.45
N ILE A 510 0.71 18.43 19.19
CA ILE A 510 2.12 18.13 18.92
C ILE A 510 2.78 17.36 20.07
N GLU A 511 2.51 17.67 21.34
CA GLU A 511 3.12 16.98 22.47
C GLU A 511 2.70 15.51 22.59
N ALA A 512 1.57 15.15 21.98
CA ALA A 512 1.05 13.80 21.96
C ALA A 512 1.68 12.90 20.89
N ALA A 513 2.51 13.43 19.98
CA ALA A 513 2.96 12.68 18.80
C ALA A 513 3.74 11.40 19.13
N ARG A 514 4.65 11.43 20.09
CA ARG A 514 5.40 10.24 20.53
C ARG A 514 4.48 9.18 21.13
N GLU A 515 3.48 9.60 21.91
CA GLU A 515 2.45 8.69 22.42
C GLU A 515 1.59 8.14 21.28
N GLY A 516 1.25 8.97 20.29
CA GLY A 516 0.52 8.57 19.09
C GLY A 516 1.24 7.48 18.29
N VAL A 517 2.56 7.59 18.16
CA VAL A 517 3.41 6.55 17.57
C VAL A 517 3.34 5.26 18.39
N ALA A 518 3.48 5.32 19.72
CA ALA A 518 3.37 4.15 20.58
C ALA A 518 1.98 3.50 20.50
N ALA A 519 0.92 4.31 20.53
CA ALA A 519 -0.47 3.87 20.44
C ALA A 519 -0.77 3.18 19.11
N MET A 520 -0.20 3.68 18.00
CA MET A 520 -0.28 3.05 16.68
C MET A 520 0.42 1.68 16.67
N MET A 521 1.62 1.57 17.26
CA MET A 521 2.37 0.32 17.36
C MET A 521 1.66 -0.73 18.24
N GLU A 522 1.03 -0.29 19.32
CA GLU A 522 0.21 -1.12 20.22
C GLU A 522 -1.16 -1.44 19.61
N GLY A 523 -1.55 -0.73 18.55
CA GLY A 523 -2.88 -0.78 17.95
C GLY A 523 -3.99 -0.48 18.96
N ARG A 524 -3.75 0.53 19.81
CA ARG A 524 -4.62 0.97 20.91
C ARG A 524 -5.96 1.52 20.41
N TYR A 525 -5.95 2.17 19.26
CA TYR A 525 -7.14 2.75 18.64
C TYR A 525 -7.54 1.95 17.39
N PRO A 526 -8.83 1.64 17.22
CA PRO A 526 -9.33 0.91 16.06
C PRO A 526 -9.54 1.87 14.87
N GLY A 527 -8.44 2.40 14.33
CA GLY A 527 -8.41 3.31 13.19
C GLY A 527 -7.18 4.21 13.20
N LYS A 528 -7.21 5.30 12.42
CA LYS A 528 -6.10 6.23 12.26
C LYS A 528 -5.98 7.16 13.47
N VAL A 529 -4.75 7.29 13.95
CA VAL A 529 -4.35 8.34 14.89
C VAL A 529 -3.88 9.55 14.08
N VAL A 530 -4.42 10.73 14.37
CA VAL A 530 -4.05 11.97 13.70
C VAL A 530 -3.50 12.97 14.70
N ILE A 531 -2.30 13.47 14.44
CA ILE A 531 -1.67 14.53 15.22
C ILE A 531 -1.92 15.85 14.50
N PHE A 532 -2.34 16.88 15.24
CA PHE A 532 -2.46 18.26 14.76
C PHE A 532 -1.30 19.09 15.30
N PRO A 533 -0.19 19.28 14.55
CA PRO A 533 1.01 19.93 15.07
C PRO A 533 0.79 21.34 15.61
N GLN A 534 -0.18 22.08 15.07
CA GLN A 534 -0.46 23.44 15.53
C GLN A 534 -1.17 23.52 16.88
N LEU A 535 -1.66 22.40 17.41
CA LEU A 535 -2.40 22.37 18.66
C LEU A 535 -1.45 21.94 19.79
N SER A 536 -1.43 22.74 20.84
CA SER A 536 -0.65 22.47 22.06
C SER A 536 -1.59 22.19 23.22
N GLY A 537 -1.21 21.24 24.08
CA GLY A 537 -1.99 20.88 25.28
C GLY A 537 -3.23 20.01 25.01
N LEU A 538 -3.37 19.48 23.79
CA LEU A 538 -4.36 18.46 23.44
C LEU A 538 -3.74 17.06 23.68
N PRO A 539 -4.13 16.33 24.74
CA PRO A 539 -3.64 14.97 24.97
C PRO A 539 -4.12 14.01 23.89
N LEU A 540 -3.44 12.87 23.74
CA LEU A 540 -3.91 11.80 22.86
C LEU A 540 -5.18 11.19 23.44
N GLN A 541 -6.26 11.17 22.65
CA GLN A 541 -7.54 10.60 23.07
C GLN A 541 -8.34 10.10 21.88
N SER A 542 -9.25 9.16 22.14
CA SER A 542 -10.19 8.71 21.12
C SER A 542 -11.14 9.84 20.70
N VAL A 543 -11.74 9.74 19.52
CA VAL A 543 -12.76 10.70 19.08
C VAL A 543 -13.94 10.72 20.06
N GLU A 544 -14.30 9.55 20.61
CA GLU A 544 -15.37 9.39 21.59
C GLU A 544 -15.06 10.06 22.93
N ASP A 545 -13.85 9.87 23.47
CA ASP A 545 -13.43 10.49 24.73
C ASP A 545 -13.32 12.02 24.60
N LEU A 546 -12.83 12.49 23.44
CA LEU A 546 -12.79 13.91 23.12
C LEU A 546 -14.21 14.50 23.08
N ALA A 547 -15.15 13.83 22.40
CA ALA A 547 -16.54 14.27 22.34
C ALA A 547 -17.20 14.29 23.73
N ALA A 548 -16.89 13.31 24.58
CA ALA A 548 -17.44 13.25 25.94
C ALA A 548 -17.00 14.43 26.82
N SER A 549 -15.80 14.97 26.58
CA SER A 549 -15.23 16.07 27.36
C SER A 549 -15.36 17.46 26.70
N HIS A 550 -15.64 17.53 25.40
CA HIS A 550 -15.72 18.77 24.62
C HIS A 550 -17.04 18.89 23.83
N PRO A 551 -18.10 19.49 24.42
CA PRO A 551 -19.44 19.53 23.82
C PRO A 551 -19.52 20.20 22.44
N ALA A 552 -18.68 21.21 22.18
CA ALA A 552 -18.64 21.89 20.88
C ALA A 552 -18.08 20.98 19.77
N ILE A 553 -17.08 20.15 20.09
CA ILE A 553 -16.53 19.15 19.18
C ILE A 553 -17.54 18.03 18.97
N ALA A 554 -18.18 17.55 20.05
CA ALA A 554 -19.21 16.50 19.97
C ALA A 554 -20.37 16.89 19.04
N ALA A 555 -20.87 18.12 19.15
CA ALA A 555 -21.95 18.63 18.31
C ALA A 555 -21.56 18.80 16.83
N ALA A 556 -20.26 18.79 16.54
CA ALA A 556 -19.72 19.01 15.20
C ALA A 556 -19.31 17.71 14.50
N LEU A 557 -19.32 16.56 15.19
CA LEU A 557 -19.05 15.25 14.56
C LEU A 557 -20.09 14.89 13.49
N GLY A 558 -19.70 13.98 12.61
CA GLY A 558 -20.61 13.38 11.63
C GLY A 558 -21.78 12.64 12.30
N PRO A 559 -22.87 12.37 11.55
CA PRO A 559 -24.08 11.75 12.09
C PRO A 559 -23.86 10.36 12.71
N ASP A 560 -22.79 9.66 12.30
CA ASP A 560 -22.33 8.37 12.80
C ASP A 560 -21.24 8.49 13.89
N GLY A 561 -20.97 9.71 14.38
CA GLY A 561 -19.88 10.01 15.31
C GLY A 561 -18.50 10.07 14.65
N SER A 562 -18.41 10.02 13.32
CA SER A 562 -17.14 10.16 12.60
C SER A 562 -16.56 11.57 12.69
N TRP A 563 -15.25 11.68 12.47
CA TRP A 563 -14.58 12.97 12.35
C TRP A 563 -15.15 13.79 11.19
N SER A 564 -15.05 15.11 11.26
CA SER A 564 -15.57 16.03 10.24
C SER A 564 -14.73 17.30 10.16
N ALA A 565 -14.91 18.06 9.08
CA ALA A 565 -14.30 19.39 8.94
C ALA A 565 -14.82 20.36 10.02
N GLU A 566 -16.08 20.23 10.43
CA GLU A 566 -16.69 21.02 11.49
C GLU A 566 -16.08 20.71 12.86
N ALA A 567 -15.86 19.43 13.17
CA ALA A 567 -15.20 18.99 14.41
C ALA A 567 -13.77 19.53 14.48
N GLU A 568 -13.06 19.55 13.35
CA GLU A 568 -11.74 20.14 13.24
C GLU A 568 -11.74 21.66 13.45
N ARG A 569 -12.74 22.39 12.94
CA ARG A 569 -12.90 23.83 13.22
C ARG A 569 -13.15 24.09 14.71
N ALA A 570 -14.00 23.28 15.34
CA ALA A 570 -14.24 23.37 16.78
C ALA A 570 -12.96 23.07 17.60
N LEU A 571 -12.19 22.07 17.16
CA LEU A 571 -10.89 21.73 17.76
C LEU A 571 -9.90 22.90 17.68
N ILE A 572 -9.78 23.54 16.51
CA ILE A 572 -8.91 24.71 16.31
C ILE A 572 -9.39 25.88 17.18
N GLU A 573 -10.70 26.14 17.25
CA GLU A 573 -11.24 27.21 18.08
C GLU A 573 -10.89 27.02 19.57
N GLU A 574 -10.89 25.78 20.04
CA GLU A 574 -10.62 25.47 21.43
C GLU A 574 -9.12 25.43 21.77
N PHE A 575 -8.31 24.77 20.95
CA PHE A 575 -6.92 24.43 21.28
C PHE A 575 -5.87 25.28 20.59
N TRP A 576 -6.15 25.90 19.45
CA TRP A 576 -5.13 26.68 18.75
C TRP A 576 -4.85 28.00 19.47
N ARG A 577 -3.57 28.35 19.58
CA ARG A 577 -3.08 29.60 20.12
C ARG A 577 -2.15 30.22 19.07
N PRO A 578 -2.52 31.38 18.49
CA PRO A 578 -1.76 32.02 17.42
C PRO A 578 -0.37 32.48 17.84
#